data_AF-A0A0G4HZE8-F1
#
_entry.id   AF-A0A0G4HZE8-F1
#
_cell.length_a   1.000
_cell.length_b   1.000
_cell.length_c   1.000
_cell.angle_alpha   90.00
_cell.angle_beta   90.00
_cell.angle_gamma   90.00
#
_symmetry.space_group_name_H-M   'P 1'
#
loop_
_entity.id
_entity.type
_entity.pdbx_description
1 polymer ?
#
loop_
_entity_poly.entity_id
_entity_poly.type
_entity_poly.pdbx_seq_one_letter_code
_entity_poly.pdbx_strand_id
1 'polypeptide(L)'
;MPVAVSLAVLVCLFSTPGAAMAWEGYKEGCLWENVNSPTDLPAEAESEKEKCDRDLQVLTSLGKGAYGSADLVLNKTGIAKHRDKETGVVSHLPPGGKYVLKKFEEKRVWDYFDKKESEPTRTEPCMQQYVFENIGMAPQVFASWKCGEPAMGFLLMQRMGRRLMDLSELLNAETLVDPASGKEIKREDVTREVTKAFLGGLEALYSLGCMHQDLHDENIMFDLDGRLRFVDFGLAHCEKPGTKSETGMKKYITYESMSLVRLKELDAEEVEAQKNHDFGTFKILNTWKSPLSFWNAEISSKGNVKLLDWLRGKELGVEGS
;
A
#
# COMPACT_ATOMS: atom_id res chain seq x y z
N MET A 1 -50.54 -32.10 -4.66
CA MET A 1 -49.40 -32.90 -5.18
C MET A 1 -49.03 -32.34 -6.55
N PRO A 2 -47.74 -32.25 -6.92
CA PRO A 2 -46.85 -31.09 -6.75
C PRO A 2 -46.44 -30.50 -8.13
N VAL A 3 -45.67 -29.41 -8.33
CA VAL A 3 -44.21 -29.29 -8.15
C VAL A 3 -43.76 -27.85 -8.50
N ALA A 4 -43.12 -27.20 -7.52
CA ALA A 4 -41.87 -26.42 -7.53
C ALA A 4 -41.71 -24.95 -8.02
N VAL A 5 -41.27 -24.17 -7.03
CA VAL A 5 -40.31 -23.06 -6.94
C VAL A 5 -39.42 -22.75 -8.16
N SER A 6 -39.33 -21.47 -8.51
CA SER A 6 -38.04 -20.82 -8.80
C SER A 6 -38.06 -19.34 -8.44
N LEU A 7 -37.12 -18.96 -7.57
CA LEU A 7 -36.66 -17.60 -7.34
C LEU A 7 -36.19 -17.02 -8.69
N ALA A 8 -36.78 -15.92 -9.12
CA ALA A 8 -36.21 -15.07 -10.15
C ALA A 8 -36.32 -13.61 -9.69
N VAL A 9 -35.17 -13.10 -9.24
CA VAL A 9 -34.67 -11.73 -9.34
C VAL A 9 -35.73 -10.69 -9.70
N LEU A 10 -36.23 -9.96 -8.70
CA LEU A 10 -36.97 -8.74 -8.94
C LEU A 10 -35.98 -7.66 -9.40
N VAL A 11 -36.00 -7.45 -10.72
CA VAL A 11 -35.40 -6.33 -11.43
C VAL A 11 -35.86 -5.02 -10.78
N CYS A 12 -34.98 -4.35 -10.05
CA CYS A 12 -35.16 -2.94 -9.74
C CYS A 12 -34.75 -2.12 -10.96
N LEU A 13 -35.78 -1.63 -11.65
CA LEU A 13 -35.73 -0.57 -12.64
C LEU A 13 -35.16 0.72 -12.00
N PHE A 14 -33.86 0.95 -12.20
CA PHE A 14 -33.33 2.30 -12.28
C PHE A 14 -32.56 2.41 -13.60
N SER A 15 -32.94 3.43 -14.37
CA SER A 15 -32.30 3.95 -15.56
C SER A 15 -30.78 3.73 -15.55
N THR A 16 -30.26 3.18 -16.66
CA THR A 16 -28.83 3.02 -16.95
C THR A 16 -28.03 4.24 -16.46
N PRO A 17 -27.15 4.12 -15.46
CA PRO A 17 -26.06 5.05 -15.33
C PRO A 17 -25.14 4.74 -16.50
N GLY A 18 -24.95 5.69 -17.41
CA GLY A 18 -23.73 5.68 -18.22
C GLY A 18 -22.58 5.45 -17.26
N ALA A 19 -21.73 4.45 -17.55
CA ALA A 19 -20.59 4.11 -16.71
C ALA A 19 -19.90 5.41 -16.31
N ALA A 20 -19.98 5.77 -15.03
CA ALA A 20 -19.26 6.93 -14.53
C ALA A 20 -17.79 6.60 -14.80
N MET A 21 -17.20 7.24 -15.81
CA MET A 21 -15.79 7.02 -16.13
C MET A 21 -15.00 7.28 -14.86
N ALA A 22 -14.17 6.31 -14.46
CA ALA A 22 -13.29 6.45 -13.31
C ALA A 22 -12.55 7.79 -13.44
N TRP A 23 -12.50 8.57 -12.36
CA TRP A 23 -11.84 9.87 -12.40
C TRP A 23 -10.33 9.64 -12.53
N GLU A 24 -9.74 9.96 -13.69
CA GLU A 24 -8.32 9.70 -13.95
C GLU A 24 -7.39 10.87 -13.62
N GLY A 25 -7.87 11.90 -12.90
CA GLY A 25 -7.05 13.07 -12.56
C GLY A 25 -5.80 12.73 -11.75
N TYR A 26 -5.80 11.62 -11.00
CA TYR A 26 -4.61 11.10 -10.32
C TYR A 26 -3.48 10.67 -11.28
N LYS A 27 -3.76 10.49 -12.59
CA LYS A 27 -2.73 10.20 -13.60
C LYS A 27 -1.99 11.46 -14.06
N GLU A 28 -2.52 12.65 -13.80
CA GLU A 28 -1.79 13.90 -13.99
C GLU A 28 -0.64 13.98 -12.97
N GLY A 29 0.53 14.47 -13.36
CA GLY A 29 1.69 14.49 -12.45
C GLY A 29 2.35 13.13 -12.15
N CYS A 30 1.71 12.01 -12.52
CA CYS A 30 2.23 10.68 -12.24
C CYS A 30 3.63 10.41 -12.85
N LEU A 31 4.48 9.73 -12.08
CA LEU A 31 5.84 9.28 -12.43
C LEU A 31 5.82 8.07 -13.38
N TRP A 32 5.06 8.17 -14.48
CA TRP A 32 4.82 7.08 -15.42
C TRP A 32 5.52 7.32 -16.76
N GLU A 33 6.26 6.32 -17.23
CA GLU A 33 6.97 6.35 -18.51
C GLU A 33 6.64 5.12 -19.36
N ASN A 34 6.58 5.29 -20.68
CA ASN A 34 6.48 4.17 -21.61
C ASN A 34 7.81 4.00 -22.36
N VAL A 35 8.51 2.91 -22.11
CA VAL A 35 9.84 2.65 -22.68
C VAL A 35 9.65 1.89 -24.00
N ASN A 36 9.39 2.64 -25.07
CA ASN A 36 9.05 2.10 -26.40
C ASN A 36 10.22 2.07 -27.41
N SER A 37 11.41 2.55 -27.06
CA SER A 37 12.54 2.65 -28.01
C SER A 37 13.86 2.14 -27.42
N PRO A 38 14.66 1.38 -28.19
CA PRO A 38 16.04 1.02 -27.86
C PRO A 38 16.97 2.20 -27.55
N THR A 39 16.61 3.42 -27.96
CA THR A 39 17.45 4.64 -27.84
C THR A 39 17.40 5.32 -26.47
N ASP A 40 16.39 5.03 -25.65
CA ASP A 40 16.28 5.56 -24.27
C ASP A 40 16.88 4.59 -23.22
N LEU A 41 17.46 3.48 -23.70
CA LEU A 41 18.00 2.38 -22.90
C LEU A 41 19.53 2.41 -22.97
N PRO A 42 20.26 1.99 -21.92
CA PRO A 42 21.71 1.93 -21.97
C PRO A 42 22.17 1.11 -23.18
N ALA A 43 23.04 1.70 -24.01
CA ALA A 43 23.52 1.09 -25.26
C ALA A 43 24.28 -0.24 -25.04
N GLU A 44 24.65 -0.53 -23.80
CA GLU A 44 25.50 -1.66 -23.37
C GLU A 44 24.71 -2.84 -22.77
N ALA A 45 23.38 -2.77 -22.66
CA ALA A 45 22.58 -3.87 -22.08
C ALA A 45 22.52 -5.09 -23.03
N GLU A 46 22.93 -6.26 -22.53
CA GLU A 46 23.10 -7.51 -23.29
C GLU A 46 21.75 -8.17 -23.70
N SER A 47 20.64 -7.80 -23.06
CA SER A 47 19.29 -8.34 -23.34
C SER A 47 18.14 -7.33 -23.10
N GLU A 48 16.97 -7.54 -23.74
CA GLU A 48 15.76 -6.71 -23.50
C GLU A 48 15.28 -6.75 -22.04
N LYS A 49 15.50 -7.88 -21.36
CA LYS A 49 15.15 -8.03 -19.95
C LYS A 49 16.02 -7.15 -19.04
N GLU A 50 17.32 -7.08 -19.30
CA GLU A 50 18.24 -6.19 -18.58
C GLU A 50 17.91 -4.72 -18.82
N LYS A 51 17.45 -4.38 -20.03
CA LYS A 51 16.99 -3.04 -20.36
C LYS A 51 15.76 -2.61 -19.55
N CYS A 52 14.79 -3.50 -19.35
CA CYS A 52 13.58 -3.18 -18.60
C CYS A 52 13.81 -3.08 -17.08
N ASP A 53 14.77 -3.82 -16.52
CA ASP A 53 15.08 -3.81 -15.08
C ASP A 53 15.91 -2.57 -14.66
N ARG A 54 16.43 -1.76 -15.60
CA ARG A 54 17.17 -0.50 -15.34
C ARG A 54 18.35 -0.68 -14.36
N ASP A 55 19.14 -1.74 -14.53
CA ASP A 55 20.29 -2.12 -13.68
C ASP A 55 19.98 -2.34 -12.18
N LEU A 56 18.71 -2.57 -11.84
CA LEU A 56 18.32 -2.95 -10.48
C LEU A 56 18.80 -4.37 -10.17
N GLN A 57 19.63 -4.50 -9.15
CA GLN A 57 19.99 -5.82 -8.63
C GLN A 57 18.92 -6.32 -7.67
N VAL A 58 18.28 -7.42 -8.02
CA VAL A 58 17.41 -8.15 -7.07
C VAL A 58 18.26 -8.71 -5.94
N LEU A 59 17.90 -8.35 -4.70
CA LEU A 59 18.52 -8.87 -3.48
C LEU A 59 17.73 -10.06 -2.93
N THR A 60 16.41 -9.91 -2.81
CA THR A 60 15.51 -10.99 -2.35
C THR A 60 14.11 -10.82 -2.90
N SER A 61 13.42 -11.94 -3.13
CA SER A 61 11.97 -11.93 -3.38
C SER A 61 11.24 -11.62 -2.08
N LEU A 62 10.28 -10.71 -2.12
CA LEU A 62 9.40 -10.36 -0.99
C LEU A 62 8.05 -11.07 -1.10
N GLY A 63 7.60 -11.37 -2.32
CA GLY A 63 6.36 -12.11 -2.54
C GLY A 63 5.99 -12.24 -4.01
N LYS A 64 5.03 -13.14 -4.29
CA LYS A 64 4.42 -13.31 -5.61
C LYS A 64 2.90 -13.28 -5.47
N GLY A 65 2.25 -12.44 -6.26
CA GLY A 65 0.80 -12.34 -6.37
C GLY A 65 0.27 -13.03 -7.63
N ALA A 66 -1.04 -12.92 -7.85
CA ALA A 66 -1.71 -13.53 -8.99
C ALA A 66 -1.19 -13.03 -10.36
N TYR A 67 -0.74 -11.78 -10.44
CA TYR A 67 -0.37 -11.11 -11.68
C TYR A 67 1.07 -10.56 -11.69
N GLY A 68 1.85 -10.78 -10.63
CA GLY A 68 3.18 -10.17 -10.49
C GLY A 68 4.01 -10.65 -9.31
N SER A 69 5.15 -10.01 -9.09
CA SER A 69 6.06 -10.23 -7.98
C SER A 69 6.52 -8.91 -7.36
N ALA A 70 6.94 -8.97 -6.11
CA ALA A 70 7.61 -7.87 -5.43
C ALA A 70 8.99 -8.33 -4.96
N ASP A 71 10.02 -7.56 -5.31
CA ASP A 71 11.41 -7.86 -5.02
C ASP A 71 12.06 -6.68 -4.26
N LEU A 72 12.90 -6.99 -3.26
CA LEU A 72 13.84 -6.02 -2.71
C LEU A 72 14.99 -5.86 -3.70
N VAL A 73 15.26 -4.62 -4.11
CA VAL A 73 16.26 -4.31 -5.12
C VAL A 73 17.28 -3.28 -4.64
N LEU A 74 18.50 -3.36 -5.16
CA LEU A 74 19.59 -2.40 -4.96
C LEU A 74 19.79 -1.57 -6.23
N ASN A 75 19.80 -0.25 -6.08
CA ASN A 75 20.18 0.68 -7.13
C ASN A 75 21.71 0.74 -7.27
N LYS A 76 22.26 0.12 -8.31
CA LYS A 76 23.72 0.08 -8.55
C LYS A 76 24.26 1.32 -9.24
N THR A 77 23.60 1.75 -10.30
CA THR A 77 24.15 2.70 -11.29
C THR A 77 23.48 4.08 -11.24
N GLY A 78 22.36 4.20 -10.53
CA GLY A 78 21.55 5.41 -10.47
C GLY A 78 20.40 5.32 -11.46
N ILE A 79 19.24 4.82 -11.02
CA ILE A 79 18.01 4.84 -11.82
C ILE A 79 17.64 6.29 -12.12
N ALA A 80 17.34 6.59 -13.39
CA ALA A 80 16.66 7.82 -13.77
C ALA A 80 15.31 7.88 -13.04
N LYS A 81 15.26 8.72 -12.01
CA LYS A 81 14.01 9.19 -11.41
C LYS A 81 13.34 10.08 -12.44
N HIS A 82 12.02 9.99 -12.46
CA HIS A 82 11.10 10.89 -13.11
C HIS A 82 11.69 12.23 -13.56
N ARG A 83 11.46 12.55 -14.83
CA ARG A 83 11.67 13.86 -15.41
C ARG A 83 10.73 14.87 -14.74
N ASP A 84 11.29 15.83 -14.02
CA ASP A 84 10.56 16.98 -13.52
C ASP A 84 9.84 17.69 -14.68
N LYS A 85 8.52 17.89 -14.57
CA LYS A 85 7.68 18.35 -15.68
C LYS A 85 7.83 19.84 -15.98
N GLU A 86 8.29 20.64 -15.03
CA GLU A 86 8.47 22.10 -15.18
C GLU A 86 9.88 22.45 -15.65
N THR A 87 10.88 21.78 -15.09
CA THR A 87 12.30 22.04 -15.33
C THR A 87 12.92 21.10 -16.36
N GLY A 88 12.26 19.98 -16.66
CA GLY A 88 12.77 18.93 -17.55
C GLY A 88 13.93 18.12 -16.96
N VAL A 89 14.33 18.41 -15.71
CA VAL A 89 15.48 17.78 -15.05
C VAL A 89 15.15 16.34 -14.68
N VAL A 90 15.97 15.42 -15.17
CA VAL A 90 15.93 14.01 -14.77
C VAL A 90 16.75 13.88 -13.50
N SER A 91 16.08 13.63 -12.38
CA SER A 91 16.78 13.32 -11.13
C SER A 91 17.23 11.86 -11.17
N HIS A 92 18.27 11.49 -10.43
CA HIS A 92 18.67 10.08 -10.31
C HIS A 92 18.56 9.69 -8.84
N LEU A 93 18.07 8.48 -8.57
CA LEU A 93 18.17 7.92 -7.22
C LEU A 93 19.65 7.64 -6.94
N PRO A 94 20.16 7.98 -5.75
CA PRO A 94 21.57 7.77 -5.43
C PRO A 94 21.92 6.26 -5.47
N PRO A 95 23.11 5.90 -5.97
CA PRO A 95 23.63 4.54 -5.86
C PRO A 95 23.64 4.05 -4.41
N GLY A 96 23.44 2.75 -4.22
CA GLY A 96 23.40 2.11 -2.90
C GLY A 96 22.03 2.13 -2.21
N GLY A 97 21.04 2.83 -2.77
CA GLY A 97 19.67 2.82 -2.26
C GLY A 97 18.99 1.46 -2.43
N LYS A 98 18.27 1.02 -1.39
CA LYS A 98 17.43 -0.19 -1.42
C LYS A 98 15.96 0.19 -1.57
N TYR A 99 15.26 -0.46 -2.49
CA TYR A 99 13.87 -0.17 -2.85
C TYR A 99 13.08 -1.46 -3.01
N VAL A 100 11.75 -1.33 -3.16
CA VAL A 100 10.90 -2.44 -3.58
C VAL A 100 10.50 -2.23 -5.04
N LEU A 101 10.72 -3.25 -5.87
CA LEU A 101 10.28 -3.28 -7.25
C LEU A 101 9.12 -4.28 -7.37
N LYS A 102 7.92 -3.77 -7.62
CA LYS A 102 6.77 -4.61 -8.03
C LYS A 102 6.76 -4.71 -9.56
N LYS A 103 6.70 -5.93 -10.09
CA LYS A 103 6.64 -6.24 -11.52
C LYS A 103 5.35 -7.01 -11.81
N PHE A 104 4.66 -6.68 -12.89
CA PHE A 104 3.41 -7.35 -13.23
C PHE A 104 3.15 -7.35 -14.73
N GLU A 105 2.53 -8.43 -15.22
CA GLU A 105 2.25 -8.61 -16.65
C GLU A 105 0.88 -8.04 -16.99
N GLU A 106 0.82 -7.08 -17.92
CA GLU A 106 -0.40 -6.35 -18.27
C GLU A 106 -1.56 -7.28 -18.66
N LYS A 107 -1.24 -8.29 -19.47
CA LYS A 107 -2.22 -9.28 -19.94
C LYS A 107 -2.84 -10.07 -18.79
N ARG A 108 -2.03 -10.50 -17.82
CA ARG A 108 -2.52 -11.25 -16.65
C ARG A 108 -3.48 -10.40 -15.81
N VAL A 109 -3.22 -9.10 -15.75
CA VAL A 109 -4.10 -8.18 -15.01
C VAL A 109 -5.46 -8.05 -15.71
N TRP A 110 -5.50 -7.94 -17.04
CA TRP A 110 -6.76 -7.93 -17.79
C TRP A 110 -7.56 -9.22 -17.65
N ASP A 111 -6.89 -10.37 -17.75
CA ASP A 111 -7.53 -11.68 -17.60
C ASP A 111 -8.14 -11.85 -16.21
N TYR A 112 -7.54 -11.24 -15.18
CA TYR A 112 -8.03 -11.32 -13.81
C TYR A 112 -9.20 -10.36 -13.52
N PHE A 113 -9.21 -9.16 -14.11
CA PHE A 113 -10.20 -8.12 -13.80
C PHE A 113 -11.36 -7.99 -14.80
N ASP A 114 -11.32 -8.69 -15.93
CA ASP A 114 -12.30 -8.54 -17.02
C ASP A 114 -12.47 -7.06 -17.47
N LYS A 115 -11.41 -6.25 -17.30
CA LYS A 115 -11.38 -4.80 -17.58
C LYS A 115 -10.41 -4.50 -18.73
N LYS A 116 -10.88 -4.67 -19.98
CA LYS A 116 -10.09 -4.40 -21.20
C LYS A 116 -9.76 -2.93 -21.45
N GLU A 117 -10.39 -1.99 -20.73
CA GLU A 117 -10.25 -0.55 -20.96
C GLU A 117 -9.29 0.15 -19.96
N SER A 118 -8.72 -0.58 -19.00
CA SER A 118 -7.76 -0.01 -18.05
C SER A 118 -6.32 -0.22 -18.53
N GLU A 119 -5.45 0.78 -18.34
CA GLU A 119 -3.99 0.61 -18.36
C GLU A 119 -3.56 0.20 -16.94
N PRO A 120 -3.68 -1.07 -16.51
CA PRO A 120 -3.43 -1.46 -15.13
C PRO A 120 -1.99 -1.19 -14.71
N THR A 121 -1.07 -1.37 -15.66
CA THR A 121 0.36 -1.07 -15.55
C THR A 121 0.62 0.36 -15.12
N ARG A 122 -0.20 1.32 -15.57
CA ARG A 122 -0.15 2.73 -15.17
C ARG A 122 -1.00 3.05 -13.96
N THR A 123 -2.15 2.40 -13.82
CA THR A 123 -3.20 2.79 -12.88
C THR A 123 -2.76 2.65 -11.43
N GLU A 124 -2.23 1.49 -11.05
CA GLU A 124 -1.77 1.24 -9.68
C GLU A 124 -0.62 2.19 -9.28
N PRO A 125 0.47 2.35 -10.07
CA PRO A 125 1.54 3.30 -9.74
C PRO A 125 1.06 4.74 -9.54
N CYS A 126 0.23 5.24 -10.46
CA CYS A 126 -0.25 6.61 -10.41
C CYS A 126 -1.18 6.85 -9.22
N MET A 127 -2.06 5.88 -8.93
CA MET A 127 -2.95 5.96 -7.79
C MET A 127 -2.17 5.93 -6.47
N GLN A 128 -1.20 5.02 -6.36
CA GLN A 128 -0.35 4.92 -5.17
C GLN A 128 0.44 6.21 -4.93
N GLN A 129 1.02 6.78 -5.98
CA GLN A 129 1.70 8.08 -5.89
C GLN A 129 0.76 9.18 -5.42
N TYR A 130 -0.42 9.30 -6.03
CA TYR A 130 -1.40 10.31 -5.66
C TYR A 130 -1.82 10.18 -4.18
N VAL A 131 -2.04 8.96 -3.70
CA VAL A 131 -2.35 8.70 -2.28
C VAL A 131 -1.18 9.09 -1.36
N PHE A 132 0.05 8.76 -1.73
CA PHE A 132 1.23 9.15 -0.95
C PHE A 132 1.40 10.67 -0.89
N GLU A 133 1.36 11.36 -2.02
CA GLU A 133 1.62 12.80 -2.09
C GLU A 133 0.58 13.63 -1.34
N ASN A 134 -0.69 13.20 -1.34
CA ASN A 134 -1.77 13.96 -0.72
C ASN A 134 -1.98 13.64 0.76
N ILE A 135 -1.84 12.37 1.15
CA ILE A 135 -2.16 11.94 2.52
C ILE A 135 -1.08 11.06 3.17
N GLY A 136 -0.10 10.58 2.41
CA GLY A 136 0.98 9.73 2.93
C GLY A 136 0.54 8.30 3.27
N MET A 137 -0.64 7.84 2.91
CA MET A 137 -1.11 6.50 3.33
C MET A 137 -0.59 5.34 2.50
N ALA A 138 0.22 5.60 1.49
CA ALA A 138 0.82 4.60 0.62
C ALA A 138 2.36 4.64 0.71
N PRO A 139 3.10 3.62 0.24
CA PRO A 139 4.54 3.73 0.04
C PRO A 139 4.85 4.79 -1.02
N GLN A 140 5.90 5.58 -0.78
CA GLN A 140 6.37 6.54 -1.77
C GLN A 140 6.74 5.84 -3.09
N VAL A 141 6.22 6.37 -4.20
CA VAL A 141 6.62 5.95 -5.55
C VAL A 141 7.83 6.77 -5.99
N PHE A 142 8.87 6.11 -6.49
CA PHE A 142 10.07 6.76 -6.99
C PHE A 142 10.17 6.74 -8.52
N ALA A 143 9.67 5.68 -9.15
CA ALA A 143 9.59 5.56 -10.60
C ALA A 143 8.56 4.48 -10.97
N SER A 144 7.93 4.63 -12.13
CA SER A 144 7.11 3.58 -12.71
C SER A 144 7.16 3.62 -14.23
N TRP A 145 7.20 2.45 -14.85
CA TRP A 145 7.33 2.37 -16.31
C TRP A 145 6.72 1.10 -16.89
N LYS A 146 6.46 1.15 -18.19
CA LYS A 146 6.10 0.00 -19.02
C LYS A 146 7.26 -0.36 -19.94
N CYS A 147 7.55 -1.65 -20.10
CA CYS A 147 8.63 -2.14 -20.96
C CYS A 147 8.41 -3.58 -21.42
N GLY A 148 8.94 -3.91 -22.59
CA GLY A 148 9.02 -5.28 -23.14
C GLY A 148 7.78 -5.79 -23.86
N GLU A 149 7.94 -6.93 -24.54
CA GLU A 149 6.86 -7.74 -25.13
C GLU A 149 6.94 -9.19 -24.59
N PRO A 150 5.92 -9.69 -23.86
CA PRO A 150 4.67 -9.02 -23.51
C PRO A 150 4.90 -7.84 -22.55
N ALA A 151 3.98 -6.87 -22.61
CA ALA A 151 4.03 -5.66 -21.82
C ALA A 151 4.09 -5.93 -20.31
N MET A 152 5.19 -5.49 -19.68
CA MET A 152 5.37 -5.53 -18.22
C MET A 152 5.26 -4.14 -17.63
N GLY A 153 4.54 -4.02 -16.51
CA GLY A 153 4.53 -2.85 -15.64
C GLY A 153 5.53 -2.99 -14.50
N PHE A 154 6.19 -1.89 -14.18
CA PHE A 154 7.19 -1.80 -13.12
C PHE A 154 6.85 -0.63 -12.19
N LEU A 155 6.86 -0.90 -10.89
CA LEU A 155 6.63 0.08 -9.82
C LEU A 155 7.78 0.01 -8.83
N LEU A 156 8.62 1.05 -8.81
CA LEU A 156 9.70 1.21 -7.86
C LEU A 156 9.24 2.12 -6.70
N MET A 157 9.26 1.59 -5.49
CA MET A 157 8.67 2.25 -4.32
C MET A 157 9.51 2.08 -3.05
N GLN A 158 9.11 2.82 -2.03
CA GLN A 158 9.67 2.77 -0.67
C GLN A 158 9.68 1.36 -0.10
N ARG A 159 10.79 1.01 0.56
CA ARG A 159 10.87 -0.18 1.38
C ARG A 159 10.04 0.00 2.65
N MET A 160 9.19 -0.98 2.90
CA MET A 160 8.39 -1.11 4.11
C MET A 160 9.11 -1.98 5.15
N GLY A 161 8.71 -1.82 6.41
CA GLY A 161 9.07 -2.72 7.51
C GLY A 161 8.22 -4.00 7.46
N ARG A 162 7.56 -4.33 8.56
CA ARG A 162 6.73 -5.53 8.70
C ARG A 162 5.25 -5.24 8.52
N ARG A 163 4.48 -6.31 8.28
CA ARG A 163 3.02 -6.29 8.13
C ARG A 163 2.34 -6.23 9.50
N LEU A 164 1.07 -5.84 9.52
CA LEU A 164 0.24 -5.88 10.72
C LEU A 164 0.12 -7.31 11.26
N MET A 165 -0.08 -8.28 10.37
CA MET A 165 -0.06 -9.71 10.73
C MET A 165 1.21 -10.12 11.50
N ASP A 166 2.39 -9.69 11.02
CA ASP A 166 3.66 -10.01 11.69
C ASP A 166 3.74 -9.39 13.11
N LEU A 167 3.19 -8.18 13.30
CA LEU A 167 3.12 -7.52 14.60
C LEU A 167 2.18 -8.27 15.54
N SER A 168 1.03 -8.72 15.06
CA SER A 168 0.08 -9.50 15.86
C SER A 168 0.66 -10.85 16.28
N GLU A 169 1.34 -11.55 15.37
CA GLU A 169 2.11 -12.75 15.70
C GLU A 169 3.14 -12.49 16.80
N LEU A 170 3.90 -11.38 16.71
CA LEU A 170 4.84 -10.98 17.75
C LEU A 170 4.14 -10.74 19.08
N LEU A 171 3.05 -9.97 19.11
CA LEU A 171 2.29 -9.66 20.33
C LEU A 171 1.60 -10.88 20.94
N ASN A 172 1.38 -11.95 20.17
CA ASN A 172 0.89 -13.23 20.68
C ASN A 172 2.00 -14.04 21.37
N ALA A 173 3.24 -13.87 20.94
CA ALA A 173 4.38 -14.66 21.41
C ALA A 173 5.21 -13.94 22.48
N GLU A 174 5.22 -12.62 22.48
CA GLU A 174 6.18 -11.80 23.21
C GLU A 174 5.54 -10.72 24.06
N THR A 175 6.22 -10.36 25.14
CA THR A 175 5.87 -9.21 26.00
C THR A 175 6.70 -8.00 25.62
N LEU A 176 6.02 -6.87 25.43
CA LEU A 176 6.64 -5.57 25.21
C LEU A 176 6.83 -4.82 26.53
N VAL A 177 7.98 -4.17 26.70
CA VAL A 177 8.29 -3.40 27.89
C VAL A 177 8.70 -1.99 27.49
N ASP A 178 8.20 -0.98 28.20
CA ASP A 178 8.68 0.39 28.11
C ASP A 178 10.05 0.48 28.81
N PRO A 179 11.15 0.79 28.08
CA PRO A 179 12.48 0.85 28.67
C PRO A 179 12.64 1.98 29.70
N ALA A 180 11.84 3.04 29.63
CA ALA A 180 11.94 4.16 30.57
C ALA A 180 11.31 3.84 31.93
N SER A 181 10.16 3.16 31.93
CA SER A 181 9.42 2.84 33.15
C SER A 181 9.61 1.40 33.65
N GLY A 182 10.14 0.51 32.81
CA GLY A 182 10.23 -0.93 33.06
C GLY A 182 8.86 -1.63 33.10
N LYS A 183 7.79 -0.94 32.72
CA LYS A 183 6.43 -1.49 32.75
C LYS A 183 6.11 -2.21 31.45
N GLU A 184 5.37 -3.29 31.57
CA GLU A 184 4.77 -3.97 30.44
C GLU A 184 3.82 -3.02 29.67
N ILE A 185 3.97 -3.01 28.35
CA ILE A 185 3.05 -2.37 27.43
C ILE A 185 2.02 -3.41 27.04
N LYS A 186 0.76 -3.14 27.37
CA LYS A 186 -0.32 -4.08 27.12
C LYS A 186 -0.63 -4.15 25.62
N ARG A 187 -0.97 -5.35 25.15
CA ARG A 187 -1.38 -5.55 23.77
C ARG A 187 -2.55 -4.66 23.39
N GLU A 188 -3.54 -4.49 24.27
CA GLU A 188 -4.71 -3.65 24.01
C GLU A 188 -4.32 -2.19 23.75
N ASP A 189 -3.26 -1.70 24.39
CA ASP A 189 -2.75 -0.35 24.16
C ASP A 189 -2.14 -0.21 22.76
N VAL A 190 -1.37 -1.21 22.33
CA VAL A 190 -0.80 -1.29 20.96
C VAL A 190 -1.92 -1.38 19.92
N THR A 191 -2.85 -2.32 20.10
CA THR A 191 -3.96 -2.57 19.18
C THR A 191 -4.86 -1.34 19.03
N ARG A 192 -5.14 -0.63 20.12
CA ARG A 192 -5.92 0.61 20.08
C ARG A 192 -5.19 1.72 19.34
N GLU A 193 -3.89 1.88 19.54
CA GLU A 193 -3.11 2.89 18.81
C GLU A 193 -3.06 2.59 17.29
N VAL A 194 -2.83 1.33 16.92
CA VAL A 194 -2.90 0.86 15.53
C VAL A 194 -4.29 1.14 14.94
N THR A 195 -5.36 0.87 15.70
CA THR A 195 -6.75 1.10 15.25
C THR A 195 -7.02 2.56 14.97
N LYS A 196 -6.55 3.48 15.82
CA LYS A 196 -6.69 4.92 15.59
C LYS A 196 -5.95 5.38 14.34
N ALA A 197 -4.75 4.86 14.09
CA ALA A 197 -3.99 5.15 12.88
C ALA A 197 -4.68 4.59 11.62
N PHE A 198 -5.18 3.35 11.69
CA PHE A 198 -5.93 2.70 10.62
C PHE A 198 -7.20 3.49 10.27
N LEU A 199 -8.02 3.85 11.26
CA LEU A 199 -9.25 4.62 11.08
C LEU A 199 -8.96 6.01 10.49
N GLY A 200 -7.94 6.71 10.99
CA GLY A 200 -7.52 8.00 10.44
C GLY A 200 -7.06 7.90 8.98
N GLY A 201 -6.30 6.85 8.65
CA GLY A 201 -5.87 6.53 7.30
C GLY A 201 -7.03 6.23 6.35
N LEU A 202 -8.02 5.45 6.79
CA LEU A 202 -9.23 5.17 6.02
C LEU A 202 -10.07 6.41 5.77
N GLU A 203 -10.31 7.23 6.79
CA GLU A 203 -11.04 8.50 6.66
C GLU A 203 -10.32 9.44 5.68
N ALA A 204 -8.99 9.52 5.74
CA ALA A 204 -8.18 10.32 4.83
C ALA A 204 -8.27 9.81 3.39
N LEU A 205 -8.13 8.49 3.17
CA LEU A 205 -8.21 7.86 1.87
C LEU A 205 -9.57 8.10 1.22
N TYR A 206 -10.65 7.87 1.98
CA TYR A 206 -12.00 8.09 1.47
C TYR A 206 -12.29 9.58 1.22
N SER A 207 -11.79 10.48 2.07
CA SER A 207 -11.89 11.94 1.85
C SER A 207 -11.16 12.39 0.58
N LEU A 208 -10.08 11.70 0.20
CA LEU A 208 -9.35 11.92 -1.04
C LEU A 208 -10.13 11.42 -2.28
N GLY A 209 -11.26 10.73 -2.08
CA GLY A 209 -12.07 10.13 -3.14
C GLY A 209 -11.67 8.70 -3.48
N CYS A 210 -10.72 8.12 -2.75
CA CYS A 210 -10.13 6.82 -3.02
C CYS A 210 -10.63 5.73 -2.06
N MET A 211 -10.67 4.50 -2.54
CA MET A 211 -11.01 3.30 -1.77
C MET A 211 -10.01 2.21 -2.16
N HIS A 212 -9.47 1.50 -1.17
CA HIS A 212 -8.46 0.46 -1.42
C HIS A 212 -9.05 -0.84 -1.99
N GLN A 213 -10.23 -1.26 -1.51
CA GLN A 213 -10.98 -2.46 -1.93
C GLN A 213 -10.32 -3.81 -1.61
N ASP A 214 -9.19 -3.82 -0.91
CA ASP A 214 -8.45 -5.04 -0.56
C ASP A 214 -7.65 -4.89 0.74
N LEU A 215 -8.25 -4.24 1.76
CA LEU A 215 -7.57 -4.09 3.03
C LEU A 215 -7.74 -5.35 3.87
N HIS A 216 -6.61 -5.96 4.16
CA HIS A 216 -6.42 -7.00 5.15
C HIS A 216 -5.06 -6.78 5.83
N ASP A 217 -4.77 -7.58 6.84
CA ASP A 217 -3.60 -7.47 7.72
C ASP A 217 -2.26 -7.66 7.00
N GLU A 218 -2.23 -8.33 5.85
CA GLU A 218 -1.03 -8.39 5.01
C GLU A 218 -0.83 -7.13 4.15
N ASN A 219 -1.92 -6.45 3.77
CA ASN A 219 -1.91 -5.20 3.00
C ASN A 219 -1.83 -3.95 3.89
N ILE A 220 -1.62 -4.15 5.20
CA ILE A 220 -1.31 -3.09 6.16
C ILE A 220 0.11 -3.32 6.66
N MET A 221 0.98 -2.35 6.42
CA MET A 221 2.38 -2.40 6.80
C MET A 221 2.78 -1.17 7.60
N PHE A 222 3.97 -1.22 8.19
CA PHE A 222 4.58 -0.04 8.80
C PHE A 222 5.83 0.38 8.01
N ASP A 223 6.02 1.68 7.81
CA ASP A 223 7.28 2.18 7.24
C ASP A 223 8.44 2.01 8.25
N LEU A 224 9.66 2.29 7.81
CA LEU A 224 10.85 2.10 8.66
C LEU A 224 10.93 3.09 9.84
N ASP A 225 10.04 4.07 9.90
CA ASP A 225 9.89 4.98 11.04
C ASP A 225 8.74 4.58 11.95
N GLY A 226 7.96 3.54 11.60
CA GLY A 226 6.86 3.06 12.42
C GLY A 226 5.52 3.74 12.14
N ARG A 227 5.32 4.32 10.96
CA ARG A 227 3.99 4.83 10.54
C ARG A 227 3.23 3.76 9.78
N LEU A 228 1.93 3.66 10.04
CA LEU A 228 1.04 2.75 9.34
C LEU A 228 0.83 3.21 7.88
N ARG A 229 0.96 2.29 6.92
CA ARG A 229 0.70 2.49 5.49
C ARG A 229 -0.16 1.34 4.95
N PHE A 230 -0.98 1.65 3.96
CA PHE A 230 -1.65 0.66 3.13
C PHE A 230 -0.77 0.33 1.92
N VAL A 231 -0.74 -0.93 1.51
CA VAL A 231 0.04 -1.41 0.37
C VAL A 231 -0.84 -2.23 -0.57
N ASP A 232 -0.38 -2.37 -1.81
CA ASP A 232 -1.08 -3.07 -2.89
C ASP A 232 -2.39 -2.39 -3.35
N PHE A 233 -2.23 -1.34 -4.15
CA PHE A 233 -3.35 -0.58 -4.72
C PHE A 233 -3.89 -1.19 -6.02
N GLY A 234 -3.61 -2.46 -6.31
CA GLY A 234 -4.04 -3.12 -7.55
C GLY A 234 -5.56 -3.18 -7.75
N LEU A 235 -6.33 -3.19 -6.65
CA LEU A 235 -7.81 -3.15 -6.64
C LEU A 235 -8.38 -1.77 -6.35
N ALA A 236 -7.52 -0.79 -6.05
CA ALA A 236 -7.98 0.48 -5.57
C ALA A 236 -8.73 1.28 -6.66
N HIS A 237 -9.64 2.13 -6.21
CA HIS A 237 -10.45 2.97 -7.08
C HIS A 237 -10.58 4.37 -6.51
N CYS A 238 -10.37 5.38 -7.36
CA CYS A 238 -10.60 6.78 -7.01
C CYS A 238 -11.70 7.39 -7.88
N GLU A 239 -12.55 8.16 -7.23
CA GLU A 239 -13.52 9.04 -7.84
C GLU A 239 -13.12 10.50 -7.63
N LYS A 240 -13.82 11.42 -8.31
CA LYS A 240 -13.55 12.85 -8.18
C LYS A 240 -13.67 13.28 -6.71
N PRO A 241 -12.68 14.01 -6.15
CA PRO A 241 -12.78 14.52 -4.78
C PRO A 241 -14.07 15.33 -4.56
N GLY A 242 -14.69 15.17 -3.40
CA GLY A 242 -15.92 15.89 -3.03
C GLY A 242 -17.24 15.28 -3.52
N THR A 243 -17.22 14.16 -4.26
CA THR A 243 -18.46 13.41 -4.61
C THR A 243 -18.94 12.47 -3.51
N LYS A 244 -18.16 12.32 -2.43
CA LYS A 244 -18.36 11.28 -1.43
C LYS A 244 -19.29 11.74 -0.30
N SER A 245 -20.27 10.91 0.03
CA SER A 245 -21.20 11.16 1.13
C SER A 245 -20.66 10.63 2.45
N GLU A 246 -21.06 11.31 3.53
CA GLU A 246 -20.81 10.91 4.90
C GLU A 246 -21.31 9.47 5.19
N THR A 247 -22.50 9.13 4.71
CA THR A 247 -23.06 7.77 4.81
C THR A 247 -22.21 6.73 4.08
N GLY A 248 -21.67 7.07 2.91
CA GLY A 248 -20.77 6.20 2.15
C GLY A 248 -19.48 5.93 2.92
N MET A 249 -18.92 6.96 3.57
CA MET A 249 -17.72 6.84 4.39
C MET A 249 -17.94 5.90 5.59
N LYS A 250 -19.08 6.02 6.32
CA LYS A 250 -19.38 5.07 7.43
C LYS A 250 -19.39 3.64 6.96
N LYS A 251 -20.07 3.37 5.84
CA LYS A 251 -20.19 2.02 5.29
C LYS A 251 -18.83 1.47 4.90
N TYR A 252 -18.00 2.29 4.25
CA TYR A 252 -16.65 1.93 3.87
C TYR A 252 -15.78 1.59 5.09
N ILE A 253 -15.68 2.50 6.05
CA ILE A 253 -14.86 2.30 7.26
C ILE A 253 -15.33 1.08 8.06
N THR A 254 -16.65 0.93 8.24
CA THR A 254 -17.21 -0.22 8.92
C THR A 254 -16.86 -1.51 8.18
N TYR A 255 -17.04 -1.55 6.86
CA TYR A 255 -16.76 -2.76 6.08
C TYR A 255 -15.27 -3.16 6.16
N GLU A 256 -14.36 -2.21 5.91
CA GLU A 256 -12.91 -2.47 5.86
C GLU A 256 -12.34 -2.85 7.23
N SER A 257 -12.85 -2.26 8.33
CA SER A 257 -12.38 -2.57 9.68
C SER A 257 -12.88 -3.92 10.22
N MET A 258 -14.07 -4.38 9.83
CA MET A 258 -14.71 -5.55 10.46
C MET A 258 -13.98 -6.88 10.24
N SER A 259 -13.32 -7.05 9.10
CA SER A 259 -12.53 -8.27 8.85
C SER A 259 -11.34 -8.34 9.81
N LEU A 260 -10.67 -7.22 10.05
CA LEU A 260 -9.52 -7.13 10.95
C LEU A 260 -9.91 -7.25 12.43
N VAL A 261 -11.06 -6.71 12.83
CA VAL A 261 -11.61 -6.92 14.17
C VAL A 261 -11.86 -8.40 14.44
N ARG A 262 -12.40 -9.15 13.46
CA ARG A 262 -12.59 -10.61 13.59
C ARG A 262 -11.28 -11.38 13.77
N LEU A 263 -10.20 -10.88 13.18
CA LEU A 263 -8.85 -11.42 13.33
C LEU A 263 -8.15 -10.95 14.63
N LYS A 264 -8.79 -10.07 15.43
CA LYS A 264 -8.22 -9.43 16.62
C LYS A 264 -7.00 -8.55 16.32
N GLU A 265 -6.93 -8.04 15.10
CA GLU A 265 -5.89 -7.12 14.63
C GLU A 265 -6.21 -5.67 15.02
N LEU A 266 -7.50 -5.35 15.13
CA LEU A 266 -8.01 -4.04 15.54
C LEU A 266 -8.87 -4.14 16.80
N ASP A 267 -8.95 -3.02 17.51
CA ASP A 267 -9.71 -2.85 18.73
C ASP A 267 -11.21 -2.69 18.40
N ALA A 268 -12.03 -3.64 18.83
CA ALA A 268 -13.45 -3.65 18.55
C ALA A 268 -14.19 -2.47 19.20
N GLU A 269 -13.77 -2.05 20.39
CA GLU A 269 -14.40 -0.95 21.12
C GLU A 269 -14.10 0.38 20.44
N GLU A 270 -12.86 0.59 19.99
CA GLU A 270 -12.45 1.79 19.27
C GLU A 270 -13.15 1.90 17.89
N VAL A 271 -13.28 0.78 17.16
CA VAL A 271 -14.03 0.75 15.89
C VAL A 271 -15.53 1.00 16.13
N GLU A 272 -16.11 0.50 17.22
CA GLU A 272 -17.50 0.78 17.56
C GLU A 272 -17.69 2.26 17.97
N ALA A 273 -16.77 2.80 18.78
CA ALA A 273 -16.78 4.20 19.19
C ALA A 273 -16.75 5.14 17.99
N GLN A 274 -16.03 4.79 16.92
CA GLN A 274 -16.00 5.55 15.67
C GLN A 274 -17.38 5.76 15.03
N LYS A 275 -18.35 4.88 15.26
CA LYS A 275 -19.72 5.08 14.75
C LYS A 275 -20.42 6.27 15.42
N ASN A 276 -20.01 6.59 16.65
CA ASN A 276 -20.54 7.66 17.49
C ASN A 276 -19.74 8.96 17.42
N HIS A 277 -18.54 8.95 16.83
CA HIS A 277 -17.73 10.15 16.63
C HIS A 277 -18.22 10.98 15.44
N ASP A 278 -17.98 12.29 15.51
CA ASP A 278 -18.11 13.17 14.35
C ASP A 278 -17.16 12.71 13.25
N PHE A 279 -17.59 12.86 12.01
CA PHE A 279 -16.85 12.35 10.87
C PHE A 279 -15.53 13.07 10.65
N GLY A 280 -14.48 12.30 10.39
CA GLY A 280 -13.14 12.84 10.21
C GLY A 280 -12.43 13.10 11.54
N THR A 281 -12.96 12.63 12.68
CA THR A 281 -12.31 12.79 13.99
C THR A 281 -10.87 12.28 13.95
N PHE A 282 -10.64 11.05 13.49
CA PHE A 282 -9.29 10.47 13.43
C PHE A 282 -8.44 11.11 12.32
N LYS A 283 -9.08 11.53 11.22
CA LYS A 283 -8.45 12.32 10.16
C LYS A 283 -7.85 13.62 10.69
N ILE A 284 -8.62 14.37 11.48
CA ILE A 284 -8.22 15.65 12.07
C ILE A 284 -7.05 15.46 13.04
N LEU A 285 -7.07 14.36 13.80
CA LEU A 285 -5.98 14.00 14.71
C LEU A 285 -4.69 13.61 13.97
N ASN A 286 -4.71 13.42 12.65
CA ASN A 286 -3.56 13.05 11.83
C ASN A 286 -2.83 11.79 12.36
N THR A 287 -3.58 10.85 12.93
CA THR A 287 -3.05 9.70 13.68
C THR A 287 -2.09 8.83 12.88
N TRP A 288 -2.26 8.74 11.56
CA TRP A 288 -1.40 7.95 10.66
C TRP A 288 -0.12 8.69 10.22
N LYS A 289 -0.03 10.01 10.41
CA LYS A 289 1.12 10.80 9.96
C LYS A 289 2.32 10.70 10.90
N SER A 290 2.08 10.33 12.15
CA SER A 290 3.12 10.21 13.18
C SER A 290 3.50 8.75 13.39
N PRO A 291 4.77 8.46 13.72
CA PRO A 291 5.16 7.14 14.23
C PRO A 291 4.31 6.73 15.42
N LEU A 292 3.94 5.45 15.50
CA LEU A 292 3.22 4.93 16.65
C LEU A 292 4.14 4.89 17.89
N SER A 293 3.60 5.25 19.03
CA SER A 293 4.36 5.52 20.26
C SER A 293 5.05 4.27 20.82
N PHE A 294 4.45 3.09 20.61
CA PHE A 294 4.96 1.83 21.12
C PHE A 294 6.24 1.34 20.42
N TRP A 295 6.70 1.96 19.32
CA TRP A 295 7.95 1.55 18.66
C TRP A 295 9.21 1.76 19.51
N ASN A 296 9.12 2.57 20.57
CA ASN A 296 10.19 2.74 21.56
C ASN A 296 10.29 1.56 22.56
N ALA A 297 9.37 0.60 22.50
CA ALA A 297 9.36 -0.58 23.36
C ALA A 297 10.53 -1.53 23.09
N GLU A 298 10.78 -2.41 24.05
CA GLU A 298 11.72 -3.53 23.94
C GLU A 298 10.98 -4.87 24.05
N ILE A 299 11.48 -5.87 23.32
CA ILE A 299 10.99 -7.25 23.36
C ILE A 299 11.73 -7.97 24.51
N SER A 300 11.01 -8.28 25.59
CA SER A 300 11.59 -8.76 26.85
C SER A 300 12.35 -10.09 26.72
N SER A 301 11.77 -11.06 26.02
CA SER A 301 12.32 -12.42 25.88
C SER A 301 13.60 -12.52 25.04
N LYS A 302 13.91 -11.49 24.22
CA LYS A 302 15.03 -11.48 23.29
C LYS A 302 16.26 -10.73 23.80
N GLY A 303 16.35 -10.48 25.10
CA GLY A 303 17.45 -9.69 25.67
C GLY A 303 17.32 -8.22 25.31
N ASN A 304 16.09 -7.68 25.39
CA ASN A 304 15.77 -6.26 25.21
C ASN A 304 16.08 -5.71 23.81
N VAL A 305 15.66 -6.43 22.78
CA VAL A 305 15.75 -5.90 21.41
C VAL A 305 14.72 -4.81 21.22
N LYS A 306 15.14 -3.67 20.66
CA LYS A 306 14.25 -2.56 20.32
C LYS A 306 13.24 -3.02 19.28
N LEU A 307 11.95 -2.79 19.56
CA LEU A 307 10.86 -3.15 18.66
C LEU A 307 10.98 -2.45 17.30
N LEU A 308 11.51 -1.23 17.27
CA LEU A 308 11.79 -0.54 16.00
C LEU A 308 12.87 -1.24 15.15
N ASP A 309 13.86 -1.88 15.78
CA ASP A 309 14.88 -2.65 15.06
C ASP A 309 14.32 -4.00 14.57
N TRP A 310 13.41 -4.61 15.33
CA TRP A 310 12.59 -5.73 14.87
C TRP A 310 11.79 -5.37 13.61
N LEU A 311 11.09 -4.23 13.64
CA LEU A 311 10.30 -3.73 12.53
C LEU A 311 11.14 -3.56 11.26
N ARG A 312 12.37 -3.08 11.42
CA ARG A 312 13.33 -2.87 10.32
C ARG A 312 14.01 -4.15 9.83
N GLY A 313 13.88 -5.25 10.58
CA GLY A 313 14.54 -6.53 10.30
C GLY A 313 16.02 -6.57 10.67
N LYS A 314 16.47 -5.73 11.62
CA LYS A 314 17.90 -5.65 12.02
C LYS A 314 18.36 -6.77 12.95
N GLU A 315 17.44 -7.47 13.62
CA GLU A 315 17.78 -8.54 14.57
C GLU A 315 18.53 -9.73 13.95
N LEU A 316 18.44 -9.89 12.63
CA LEU A 316 18.95 -11.07 11.91
C LEU A 316 20.38 -10.91 11.39
N GLY A 317 21.08 -9.80 11.68
CA GLY A 317 22.45 -9.59 11.18
C GLY A 317 22.57 -9.49 9.65
N VAL A 318 21.46 -9.24 8.93
CA VAL A 318 21.42 -9.13 7.45
C VAL A 318 21.81 -7.72 6.96
N GLU A 319 22.62 -7.00 7.72
CA GLU A 319 23.36 -5.84 7.24
C GLU A 319 24.85 -6.15 7.36
N GLY A 320 25.35 -6.92 6.41
CA GLY A 320 26.73 -7.38 6.38
C GLY A 320 27.06 -8.23 5.14
N SER A 321 26.71 -7.74 3.93
CA SER A 321 27.34 -8.08 2.63
C SER A 321 26.57 -7.39 1.50
#